data_AF-A0A8G1A1T8-F1
#
_entry.id   AF-A0A8G1A1T8-F1
#
_cell.length_a   1.000
_cell.length_b   1.000
_cell.length_c   1.000
_cell.angle_alpha   90.00
_cell.angle_beta   90.00
_cell.angle_gamma   90.00
#
_symmetry.space_group_name_H-M   'P 1'
#
loop_
_entity.id
_entity.type
_entity.pdbx_description
1 polymer ?
#
loop_
_entity_poly.entity_id
_entity_poly.type
_entity_poly.pdbx_seq_one_letter_code
_entity_poly.pdbx_strand_id
1 'polypeptide(L)'
;MAGNGTLVPDLPMVNQSLAAFDTLSEDEVLYVPPGAEDYSATAEYLVFGACAGCTGPAASAKTVKVTAYPVIVDPDLADPVHLGRAHGVKVDVFPAGDLETFQGSLGGYEADATAIAGTLFNGDLGTRTAFVAVFFRDGTPGKYTARFILNAADAARFGDQWENGSYIRLRDWSEASVPAEKALLGYEKPGLALKPTGPAQAQAKIQFPESCDDGALRQRMSETADDLAATVSDLSLTAGRGDHAKAATLAMGLTCSARSYATDFKGLEVPESSEGARTDFVRGLDAYVEAGSALWYGAKFENSTVYDEGATALAEARDTLNGVLGALNLQTLDDPTLELGSTELYPDALPLGKAYVYADAGKVHKLSVKPESYKYWKSYSVNGEEVTAPYGKTFFMLLTEVNYVAYYGGGSSKVKTPAPQAFSLLADGETYTPAKVSASYLRNIGTVYQSVNLDRDDRRAVGYLIFEVPESFDPANAHLKANFGAAGSPVWEIS
;
A
#
# COMPACT_ATOMS: atom_id res chain seq x y z
N MET A 1 30.81 13.32 -64.53
CA MET A 1 29.49 13.78 -65.02
C MET A 1 28.42 13.16 -64.15
N ALA A 2 27.45 13.98 -63.79
CA ALA A 2 26.44 13.78 -62.74
C ALA A 2 25.49 12.58 -62.97
N GLY A 3 24.86 12.14 -61.88
CA GLY A 3 23.77 11.17 -61.91
C GLY A 3 23.17 10.92 -60.52
N ASN A 4 22.24 11.80 -60.14
CA ASN A 4 21.36 11.81 -58.96
C ASN A 4 20.94 10.46 -58.37
N GLY A 5 21.18 10.27 -57.07
CA GLY A 5 20.48 9.32 -56.21
C GLY A 5 19.47 10.05 -55.33
N THR A 6 18.20 9.74 -55.52
CA THR A 6 17.04 10.30 -54.83
C THR A 6 17.07 9.99 -53.34
N LEU A 7 17.01 11.03 -52.50
CA LEU A 7 16.76 10.95 -51.06
C LEU A 7 15.33 10.46 -50.82
N VAL A 8 15.18 9.39 -50.05
CA VAL A 8 13.91 8.97 -49.44
C VAL A 8 13.69 9.85 -48.21
N PRO A 9 12.49 10.44 -48.01
CA PRO A 9 12.26 11.41 -46.95
C PRO A 9 12.16 10.76 -45.56
N ASP A 10 12.67 11.49 -44.56
CA ASP A 10 12.52 11.25 -43.13
C ASP A 10 11.06 10.93 -42.75
N LEU A 11 10.85 9.83 -42.02
CA LEU A 11 9.61 9.56 -41.31
C LEU A 11 9.56 10.42 -40.04
N PRO A 12 8.45 11.11 -39.76
CA PRO A 12 8.34 11.93 -38.55
C PRO A 12 8.23 11.03 -37.32
N MET A 13 9.24 11.09 -36.44
CA MET A 13 9.10 10.62 -35.06
C MET A 13 8.13 11.55 -34.33
N VAL A 14 6.93 11.05 -34.04
CA VAL A 14 5.97 11.75 -33.17
C VAL A 14 6.39 11.51 -31.72
N ASN A 15 7.20 12.41 -31.17
CA ASN A 15 7.38 12.56 -29.73
C ASN A 15 6.15 13.30 -29.18
N GLN A 16 5.20 12.61 -28.55
CA GLN A 16 4.21 13.27 -27.70
C GLN A 16 4.67 13.20 -26.24
N SER A 17 4.98 14.36 -25.67
CA SER A 17 5.22 14.53 -24.23
C SER A 17 3.87 14.62 -23.49
N LEU A 18 3.74 14.02 -22.31
CA LEU A 18 2.56 14.11 -21.42
C LEU A 18 2.32 15.51 -20.80
N ALA A 19 2.79 16.58 -21.43
CA ALA A 19 2.55 17.95 -20.95
C ALA A 19 1.21 18.56 -21.44
N ALA A 20 0.30 17.78 -22.02
CA ALA A 20 -0.91 18.28 -22.66
C ALA A 20 -2.22 18.06 -21.88
N PHE A 21 -2.17 17.73 -20.58
CA PHE A 21 -3.40 17.55 -19.79
C PHE A 21 -3.87 18.78 -19.00
N ASP A 22 -3.15 19.92 -19.05
CA ASP A 22 -3.45 21.07 -18.18
C ASP A 22 -4.12 22.28 -18.86
N THR A 23 -4.52 22.16 -20.14
CA THR A 23 -5.44 23.12 -20.78
C THR A 23 -6.24 22.45 -21.89
N LEU A 24 -7.39 21.86 -21.57
CA LEU A 24 -8.36 21.44 -22.57
C LEU A 24 -9.50 22.48 -22.62
N SER A 25 -9.53 23.25 -23.70
CA SER A 25 -10.74 23.90 -24.20
C SER A 25 -11.74 22.83 -24.66
N GLU A 26 -13.04 23.13 -24.56
CA GLU A 26 -14.21 22.27 -24.82
C GLU A 26 -14.37 21.73 -26.26
N ASP A 27 -13.32 21.22 -26.89
CA ASP A 27 -13.41 20.38 -28.10
C ASP A 27 -12.86 18.99 -27.74
N GLU A 28 -13.75 18.09 -27.31
CA GLU A 28 -13.48 16.65 -27.19
C GLU A 28 -13.09 16.10 -28.58
N VAL A 29 -11.79 15.99 -28.82
CA VAL A 29 -11.28 15.11 -29.87
C VAL A 29 -11.60 13.68 -29.41
N LEU A 30 -12.70 13.12 -29.91
CA LEU A 30 -13.03 11.71 -29.83
C LEU A 30 -11.86 10.91 -30.41
N TYR A 31 -10.97 10.44 -29.53
CA TYR A 31 -9.90 9.52 -29.89
C TYR A 31 -10.55 8.20 -30.30
N VAL A 32 -10.65 7.96 -31.60
CA VAL A 32 -11.23 6.72 -32.12
C VAL A 32 -10.23 5.58 -31.86
N PRO A 33 -10.62 4.50 -31.18
CA PRO A 33 -9.74 3.37 -30.94
C PRO A 33 -9.25 2.79 -32.28
N PRO A 34 -7.94 2.54 -32.44
CA PRO A 34 -7.41 1.89 -33.64
C PRO A 34 -7.98 0.49 -33.78
N GLY A 35 -8.13 0.02 -35.03
CA GLY A 35 -8.56 -1.36 -35.28
C GLY A 35 -7.46 -2.35 -34.91
N ALA A 36 -7.84 -3.51 -34.35
CA ALA A 36 -6.91 -4.55 -33.90
C ALA A 36 -5.93 -5.08 -34.98
N GLU A 37 -6.22 -4.82 -36.26
CA GLU A 37 -5.32 -5.10 -37.39
C GLU A 37 -3.95 -4.39 -37.22
N ASP A 38 -3.96 -3.13 -36.76
CA ASP A 38 -2.75 -2.39 -36.41
C ASP A 38 -2.36 -2.70 -34.96
N TYR A 39 -1.57 -3.77 -34.79
CA TYR A 39 -1.14 -4.24 -33.48
C TYR A 39 -0.39 -3.17 -32.70
N SER A 40 0.49 -2.41 -33.35
CA SER A 40 1.33 -1.39 -32.69
C SER A 40 0.48 -0.25 -32.15
N ALA A 41 -0.41 0.31 -32.98
CA ALA A 41 -1.31 1.40 -32.56
C ALA A 41 -2.29 0.92 -31.47
N THR A 42 -2.81 -0.30 -31.61
CA THR A 42 -3.72 -0.89 -30.60
C THR A 42 -3.01 -1.13 -29.27
N ALA A 43 -1.79 -1.67 -29.29
CA ALA A 43 -1.02 -1.89 -28.07
C ALA A 43 -0.71 -0.56 -27.37
N GLU A 44 -0.34 0.46 -28.14
CA GLU A 44 -0.10 1.80 -27.62
C GLU A 44 -1.36 2.40 -26.97
N TYR A 45 -2.50 2.34 -27.66
CA TYR A 45 -3.79 2.79 -27.12
C TYR A 45 -4.18 2.09 -25.82
N LEU A 46 -4.09 0.76 -25.78
CA LEU A 46 -4.44 -0.03 -24.60
C LEU A 46 -3.54 0.27 -23.40
N VAL A 47 -2.22 0.37 -23.63
CA VAL A 47 -1.27 0.68 -22.56
C VAL A 47 -1.49 2.08 -22.00
N PHE A 48 -1.75 3.08 -22.84
CA PHE A 48 -2.07 4.42 -22.34
C PHE A 48 -3.38 4.44 -21.54
N GLY A 49 -4.39 3.70 -21.97
CA GLY A 49 -5.63 3.52 -21.21
C GLY A 49 -5.39 2.87 -19.84
N ALA A 50 -4.58 1.81 -19.78
CA ALA A 50 -4.22 1.14 -18.53
C ALA A 50 -3.45 2.06 -17.58
N CYS A 51 -2.49 2.85 -18.10
CA CYS A 51 -1.73 3.82 -17.30
C CYS A 51 -2.62 4.89 -16.66
N ALA A 52 -3.73 5.28 -17.29
CA ALA A 52 -4.67 6.26 -16.72
C ALA A 52 -5.41 5.72 -15.48
N GLY A 53 -5.56 4.38 -15.36
CA GLY A 53 -6.14 3.71 -14.19
C GLY A 53 -5.12 3.21 -13.17
N CYS A 54 -3.83 3.41 -13.43
CA CYS A 54 -2.77 2.96 -12.53
C CYS A 54 -2.77 3.72 -11.21
N THR A 55 -2.24 3.09 -10.17
CA THR A 55 -2.15 3.68 -8.81
C THR A 55 -0.73 3.68 -8.26
N GLY A 56 0.19 3.02 -8.97
CA GLY A 56 1.61 2.98 -8.69
C GLY A 56 2.41 4.06 -9.43
N PRO A 57 3.68 3.78 -9.78
CA PRO A 57 4.56 4.74 -10.45
C PRO A 57 4.07 5.21 -11.82
N ALA A 58 3.33 4.38 -12.56
CA ALA A 58 2.83 4.71 -13.89
C ALA A 58 1.75 5.81 -13.85
N ALA A 59 1.02 5.93 -12.73
CA ALA A 59 0.06 7.02 -12.51
C ALA A 59 0.71 8.41 -12.56
N SER A 60 1.99 8.49 -12.17
CA SER A 60 2.79 9.71 -12.15
C SER A 60 3.69 9.88 -13.39
N ALA A 61 3.58 8.98 -14.38
CA ALA A 61 4.55 8.92 -15.46
C ALA A 61 4.53 10.19 -16.32
N LYS A 62 5.70 10.77 -16.56
CA LYS A 62 5.89 11.91 -17.47
C LYS A 62 6.01 11.47 -18.93
N THR A 63 6.34 10.21 -19.14
CA THR A 63 6.50 9.62 -20.47
C THR A 63 6.25 8.13 -20.33
N VAL A 64 5.43 7.58 -21.23
CA VAL A 64 5.32 6.13 -21.42
C VAL A 64 5.62 5.87 -22.90
N LYS A 65 6.56 4.97 -23.17
CA LYS A 65 6.91 4.57 -24.54
C LYS A 65 6.52 3.12 -24.74
N VAL A 66 5.72 2.87 -25.77
CA VAL A 66 5.30 1.53 -26.16
C VAL A 66 6.02 1.16 -27.44
N THR A 67 6.57 -0.05 -27.49
CA THR A 67 7.21 -0.57 -28.71
C THR A 67 6.78 -2.02 -28.89
N ALA A 68 6.10 -2.29 -30.00
CA ALA A 68 5.76 -3.63 -30.41
C ALA A 68 6.78 -4.16 -31.43
N TYR A 69 7.04 -5.46 -31.38
CA TYR A 69 7.97 -6.12 -32.30
C TYR A 69 7.39 -7.46 -32.76
N PRO A 70 7.67 -7.88 -34.00
CA PRO A 70 7.42 -9.25 -34.41
C PRO A 70 8.35 -10.22 -33.66
N VAL A 71 7.84 -11.39 -33.31
CA VAL A 71 8.64 -12.51 -32.80
C VAL A 71 8.64 -13.68 -33.77
N ILE A 72 9.59 -14.59 -33.63
CA ILE A 72 9.64 -15.82 -34.43
C ILE A 72 8.46 -16.72 -34.01
N VAL A 73 7.64 -17.12 -34.97
CA VAL A 73 6.47 -18.00 -34.79
C VAL A 73 6.63 -19.37 -35.43
N ASP A 74 7.76 -19.60 -36.12
CA ASP A 74 8.08 -20.88 -36.73
C ASP A 74 8.16 -21.96 -35.62
N PRO A 75 7.39 -23.07 -35.70
CA PRO A 75 7.33 -24.06 -34.62
C PRO A 75 8.68 -24.67 -34.23
N ASP A 76 9.65 -24.70 -35.14
CA ASP A 76 10.97 -25.29 -34.89
C ASP A 76 11.96 -24.30 -34.27
N LEU A 77 11.67 -22.99 -34.36
CA LEU A 77 12.57 -21.90 -33.94
C LEU A 77 11.97 -20.96 -32.88
N ALA A 78 10.65 -20.94 -32.73
CA ALA A 78 9.95 -20.10 -31.78
C ALA A 78 10.24 -20.54 -30.35
N ASP A 79 10.26 -19.58 -29.43
CA ASP A 79 10.23 -19.91 -28.01
C ASP A 79 8.85 -20.53 -27.68
N PRO A 80 8.79 -21.80 -27.22
CA PRO A 80 7.53 -22.46 -26.94
C PRO A 80 6.69 -21.72 -25.89
N VAL A 81 7.30 -20.93 -25.00
CA VAL A 81 6.56 -20.13 -23.99
C VAL A 81 5.78 -18.97 -24.61
N HIS A 82 6.04 -18.62 -25.87
CA HIS A 82 5.27 -17.64 -26.64
C HIS A 82 3.97 -18.21 -27.23
N LEU A 83 3.76 -19.53 -27.18
CA LEU A 83 2.55 -20.19 -27.68
C LEU A 83 2.22 -19.87 -29.15
N GLY A 84 3.25 -19.67 -29.99
CA GLY A 84 3.08 -19.33 -31.42
C GLY A 84 2.52 -17.93 -31.70
N ARG A 85 2.44 -17.06 -30.68
CA ARG A 85 1.93 -15.69 -30.81
C ARG A 85 2.97 -14.79 -31.46
N ALA A 86 2.52 -13.83 -32.27
CA ALA A 86 3.39 -13.16 -33.26
C ALA A 86 4.05 -11.87 -32.79
N HIS A 87 3.66 -11.30 -31.64
CA HIS A 87 4.15 -9.98 -31.22
C HIS A 87 4.58 -9.92 -29.77
N GLY A 88 5.72 -9.29 -29.50
CA GLY A 88 6.13 -8.87 -28.16
C GLY A 88 5.91 -7.37 -27.96
N VAL A 89 5.62 -6.94 -26.74
CA VAL A 89 5.47 -5.53 -26.39
C VAL A 89 6.45 -5.15 -25.29
N LYS A 90 7.15 -4.03 -25.45
CA LYS A 90 7.88 -3.38 -24.37
C LYS A 90 7.26 -2.04 -24.05
N VAL A 91 7.17 -1.80 -22.74
CA VAL A 91 6.67 -0.55 -22.18
C VAL A 91 7.77 0.04 -21.32
N ASP A 92 8.29 1.19 -21.71
CA ASP A 92 9.19 2.00 -20.89
C ASP A 92 8.37 3.10 -20.21
N VAL A 93 8.14 2.94 -18.90
CA VAL A 93 7.48 3.93 -18.05
C VAL A 93 8.55 4.82 -17.43
N PHE A 94 8.38 6.14 -17.49
CA PHE A 94 9.27 7.11 -16.84
C PHE A 94 8.47 7.85 -15.74
N PRO A 95 8.47 7.31 -14.50
CA PRO A 95 7.75 7.89 -13.38
C PRO A 95 8.24 9.29 -13.01
N ALA A 96 7.44 10.03 -12.24
CA ALA A 96 7.93 11.21 -11.54
C ALA A 96 9.04 10.83 -10.53
N GLY A 97 9.88 11.79 -10.15
CA GLY A 97 11.00 11.54 -9.23
C GLY A 97 10.59 11.44 -7.76
N ASP A 98 9.40 11.93 -7.43
CA ASP A 98 8.83 12.12 -6.10
C ASP A 98 7.55 11.29 -5.92
N LEU A 99 7.70 9.96 -5.97
CA LEU A 99 6.58 9.05 -5.74
C LEU A 99 6.11 9.09 -4.28
N GLU A 100 4.79 9.04 -4.10
CA GLU A 100 4.20 8.79 -2.78
C GLU A 100 4.61 7.40 -2.25
N THR A 101 4.46 7.19 -0.93
CA THR A 101 4.96 5.98 -0.25
C THR A 101 4.45 4.68 -0.89
N PHE A 102 3.16 4.62 -1.23
CA PHE A 102 2.56 3.42 -1.86
C PHE A 102 2.86 3.34 -3.35
N GLN A 103 2.91 4.48 -4.04
CA GLN A 103 3.31 4.52 -5.45
C GLN A 103 4.73 3.96 -5.63
N GLY A 104 5.65 4.29 -4.73
CA GLY A 104 7.02 3.79 -4.72
C GLY A 104 7.23 2.43 -4.06
N SER A 105 6.16 1.75 -3.62
CA SER A 105 6.26 0.41 -3.01
C SER A 105 6.33 -0.69 -4.06
N LEU A 106 6.89 -1.86 -3.70
CA LEU A 106 6.94 -3.03 -4.58
C LEU A 106 5.55 -3.35 -5.15
N GLY A 107 4.52 -3.38 -4.29
CA GLY A 107 3.14 -3.62 -4.72
C GLY A 107 2.61 -2.58 -5.70
N GLY A 108 3.04 -1.32 -5.59
CA GLY A 108 2.71 -0.27 -6.57
C GLY A 108 3.31 -0.54 -7.96
N TYR A 109 4.58 -0.94 -8.01
CA TYR A 109 5.24 -1.34 -9.25
C TYR A 109 4.59 -2.58 -9.87
N GLU A 110 4.24 -3.58 -9.05
CA GLU A 110 3.62 -4.82 -9.50
C GLU A 110 2.19 -4.62 -10.00
N ALA A 111 1.39 -3.81 -9.30
CA ALA A 111 0.01 -3.51 -9.70
C ALA A 111 -0.04 -2.84 -11.07
N ASP A 112 0.78 -1.81 -11.29
CA ASP A 112 0.84 -1.11 -12.57
C ASP A 112 1.37 -2.00 -13.69
N ALA A 113 2.42 -2.80 -13.44
CA ALA A 113 2.92 -3.76 -14.40
C ALA A 113 1.85 -4.80 -14.76
N THR A 114 1.09 -5.26 -13.77
CA THR A 114 0.00 -6.23 -13.93
C THR A 114 -1.14 -5.66 -14.75
N ALA A 115 -1.56 -4.42 -14.50
CA ALA A 115 -2.58 -3.73 -15.29
C ALA A 115 -2.16 -3.59 -16.77
N ILE A 116 -0.90 -3.18 -17.00
CA ILE A 116 -0.33 -3.06 -18.36
C ILE A 116 -0.26 -4.43 -19.06
N ALA A 117 0.19 -5.48 -18.38
CA ALA A 117 0.23 -6.82 -18.95
C ALA A 117 -1.19 -7.36 -19.20
N GLY A 118 -2.10 -7.17 -18.25
CA GLY A 118 -3.49 -7.61 -18.30
C GLY A 118 -4.24 -7.03 -19.50
N THR A 119 -4.09 -5.74 -19.81
CA THR A 119 -4.75 -5.16 -20.97
C THR A 119 -4.27 -5.75 -22.31
N LEU A 120 -3.05 -6.28 -22.38
CA LEU A 120 -2.47 -6.86 -23.59
C LEU A 120 -2.70 -8.37 -23.71
N PHE A 121 -2.87 -9.08 -22.58
CA PHE A 121 -3.10 -10.52 -22.54
C PHE A 121 -4.58 -10.92 -22.41
N ASN A 122 -5.38 -10.13 -21.68
CA ASN A 122 -6.81 -10.37 -21.47
C ASN A 122 -7.70 -9.53 -22.41
N GLY A 123 -7.10 -8.64 -23.21
CA GLY A 123 -7.82 -7.78 -24.18
C GLY A 123 -7.74 -8.28 -25.63
N ASP A 124 -8.07 -7.38 -26.55
CA ASP A 124 -8.16 -7.65 -28.00
C ASP A 124 -6.87 -8.21 -28.64
N LEU A 125 -5.73 -7.99 -28.00
CA LEU A 125 -4.42 -8.44 -28.47
C LEU A 125 -3.97 -9.78 -27.87
N GLY A 126 -4.72 -10.35 -26.92
CA GLY A 126 -4.27 -11.48 -26.10
C GLY A 126 -3.78 -12.69 -26.88
N THR A 127 -4.48 -13.08 -27.95
CA THR A 127 -4.13 -14.22 -28.80
C THR A 127 -2.92 -13.98 -29.71
N ARG A 128 -2.43 -12.73 -29.77
CA ARG A 128 -1.31 -12.30 -30.62
C ARG A 128 -0.09 -11.82 -29.82
N THR A 129 -0.26 -11.55 -28.52
CA THR A 129 0.81 -11.11 -27.61
C THR A 129 1.59 -12.29 -27.05
N ALA A 130 2.84 -12.45 -27.48
CA ALA A 130 3.80 -13.45 -27.03
C ALA A 130 4.42 -13.14 -25.66
N PHE A 131 4.76 -11.88 -25.42
CA PHE A 131 5.27 -11.40 -24.14
C PHE A 131 5.01 -9.90 -23.96
N VAL A 132 4.98 -9.47 -22.70
CA VAL A 132 4.97 -8.06 -22.29
C VAL A 132 6.14 -7.81 -21.35
N ALA A 133 6.93 -6.77 -21.65
CA ALA A 133 8.08 -6.36 -20.83
C ALA A 133 7.92 -4.92 -20.36
N VAL A 134 7.64 -4.72 -19.08
CA VAL A 134 7.45 -3.41 -18.45
C VAL A 134 8.72 -3.00 -17.71
N PHE A 135 9.25 -1.83 -18.06
CA PHE A 135 10.44 -1.24 -17.45
C PHE A 135 10.07 0.10 -16.83
N PHE A 136 10.23 0.22 -15.52
CA PHE A 136 10.15 1.50 -14.84
C PHE A 136 11.53 2.14 -14.81
N ARG A 137 11.72 3.19 -15.59
CA ARG A 137 13.00 3.84 -15.85
C ARG A 137 13.32 4.85 -14.75
N ASP A 138 14.60 4.95 -14.38
CA ASP A 138 15.10 5.91 -13.38
C ASP A 138 15.63 7.21 -14.02
N GLY A 139 15.40 7.41 -15.31
CA GLY A 139 15.91 8.54 -16.11
C GLY A 139 17.33 8.35 -16.64
N THR A 140 18.09 7.35 -16.17
CA THR A 140 19.42 7.02 -16.72
C THR A 140 19.29 6.04 -17.89
N PRO A 141 19.94 6.27 -19.04
CA PRO A 141 19.86 5.38 -20.19
C PRO A 141 20.19 3.92 -19.83
N GLY A 142 19.28 3.01 -20.18
CA GLY A 142 19.43 1.57 -19.95
C GLY A 142 19.15 1.10 -18.52
N LYS A 143 19.11 1.99 -17.53
CA LYS A 143 18.79 1.64 -16.14
C LYS A 143 17.28 1.59 -15.90
N TYR A 144 16.91 0.94 -14.81
CA TYR A 144 15.53 0.80 -14.36
C TYR A 144 15.50 0.71 -12.84
N THR A 145 14.37 1.12 -12.26
CA THR A 145 14.04 0.93 -10.85
C THR A 145 13.43 -0.46 -10.63
N ALA A 146 12.56 -0.89 -11.54
CA ALA A 146 12.00 -2.23 -11.55
C ALA A 146 11.74 -2.67 -12.99
N ARG A 147 11.82 -3.98 -13.22
CA ARG A 147 11.56 -4.62 -14.51
C ARG A 147 10.72 -5.86 -14.30
N PHE A 148 9.71 -6.03 -15.14
CA PHE A 148 8.78 -7.16 -15.12
C PHE A 148 8.55 -7.66 -16.55
N ILE A 149 8.65 -8.96 -16.76
CA ILE A 149 8.44 -9.62 -18.05
C ILE A 149 7.51 -10.79 -17.83
N LEU A 150 6.44 -10.85 -18.62
CA LEU A 150 5.47 -11.94 -18.61
C LEU A 150 5.32 -12.48 -20.02
N ASN A 151 5.55 -13.78 -20.19
CA ASN A 151 5.31 -14.50 -21.44
C ASN A 151 3.87 -15.05 -21.49
N ALA A 152 3.46 -15.47 -22.69
CA ALA A 152 2.12 -15.98 -22.95
C ALA A 152 1.75 -17.23 -22.13
N ALA A 153 2.70 -18.16 -21.95
CA ALA A 153 2.47 -19.37 -21.16
C ALA A 153 2.26 -19.06 -19.67
N ASP A 154 3.03 -18.12 -19.11
CA ASP A 154 2.88 -17.71 -17.72
C ASP A 154 1.63 -16.84 -17.50
N ALA A 155 1.31 -15.94 -18.44
CA ALA A 155 0.08 -15.16 -18.41
C ALA A 155 -1.17 -16.05 -18.36
N ALA A 156 -1.16 -17.17 -19.10
CA ALA A 156 -2.28 -18.12 -19.14
C ALA A 156 -2.58 -18.77 -17.77
N ARG A 157 -1.62 -18.82 -16.84
CA ARG A 157 -1.80 -19.40 -15.50
C ARG A 157 -2.77 -18.59 -14.63
N PHE A 158 -2.99 -17.32 -14.95
CA PHE A 158 -3.87 -16.43 -14.20
C PHE A 158 -5.33 -16.49 -14.68
N GLY A 159 -5.61 -17.06 -15.86
CA GLY A 159 -6.97 -17.21 -16.38
C GLY A 159 -7.72 -15.88 -16.41
N ASP A 160 -8.93 -15.86 -15.84
CA ASP A 160 -9.81 -14.69 -15.79
C ASP A 160 -9.60 -13.81 -14.55
N GLN A 161 -8.54 -14.04 -13.75
CA GLN A 161 -8.31 -13.33 -12.47
C GLN A 161 -7.82 -11.88 -12.63
N TRP A 162 -7.73 -11.33 -13.85
CA TRP A 162 -7.20 -9.99 -14.12
C TRP A 162 -8.15 -8.87 -13.69
N GLU A 163 -8.32 -8.69 -12.38
CA GLU A 163 -9.17 -7.65 -11.80
C GLU A 163 -8.40 -6.33 -11.59
N ASN A 164 -9.14 -5.23 -11.49
CA ASN A 164 -8.53 -3.92 -11.28
C ASN A 164 -7.93 -3.82 -9.86
N GLY A 165 -6.69 -3.34 -9.76
CA GLY A 165 -5.97 -3.23 -8.49
C GLY A 165 -5.32 -4.52 -7.99
N SER A 166 -5.51 -5.65 -8.68
CA SER A 166 -4.77 -6.88 -8.42
C SER A 166 -3.32 -6.79 -8.92
N TYR A 167 -2.45 -7.64 -8.40
CA TYR A 167 -1.06 -7.68 -8.83
C TYR A 167 -0.49 -9.10 -8.91
N ILE A 168 0.41 -9.33 -9.86
CA ILE A 168 1.28 -10.50 -9.92
C ILE A 168 2.50 -10.20 -9.06
N ARG A 169 2.78 -11.06 -8.07
CA ARG A 169 3.97 -10.95 -7.22
C ARG A 169 5.24 -11.09 -8.06
N LEU A 170 6.31 -10.41 -7.66
CA LEU A 170 7.63 -10.37 -8.31
C LEU A 170 8.09 -11.74 -8.80
N ARG A 171 7.87 -12.76 -7.98
CA ARG A 171 8.27 -14.17 -8.21
C ARG A 171 7.45 -14.93 -9.24
N ASP A 172 6.24 -14.47 -9.54
CA ASP A 172 5.26 -15.16 -10.39
C ASP A 172 5.27 -14.62 -11.83
N TRP A 173 6.02 -13.52 -12.06
CA TRP A 173 6.45 -13.06 -13.37
C TRP A 173 7.44 -14.04 -14.02
N SER A 174 7.43 -14.12 -15.36
CA SER A 174 8.41 -14.93 -16.11
C SER A 174 9.85 -14.49 -15.86
N GLU A 175 10.06 -13.18 -15.75
CA GLU A 175 11.30 -12.60 -15.25
C GLU A 175 11.00 -11.26 -14.58
N ALA A 176 11.49 -11.05 -13.36
CA ALA A 176 11.43 -9.75 -12.71
C ALA A 176 12.72 -9.40 -11.97
N SER A 177 12.97 -8.11 -11.79
CA SER A 177 14.17 -7.62 -11.10
C SER A 177 13.94 -6.22 -10.52
N VAL A 178 14.35 -6.07 -9.27
CA VAL A 178 14.50 -4.79 -8.58
C VAL A 178 15.98 -4.69 -8.18
N PRO A 179 16.77 -3.79 -8.79
CA PRO A 179 18.19 -3.66 -8.43
C PRO A 179 18.35 -3.29 -6.95
N ALA A 180 19.32 -3.92 -6.27
CA ALA A 180 19.52 -3.77 -4.83
C ALA A 180 19.73 -2.31 -4.40
N GLU A 181 20.36 -1.50 -5.26
CA GLU A 181 20.59 -0.07 -5.02
C GLU A 181 19.32 0.80 -5.03
N LYS A 182 18.17 0.25 -5.43
CA LYS A 182 16.90 0.99 -5.53
C LYS A 182 16.04 0.91 -4.28
N ALA A 183 16.34 -0.01 -3.35
CA ALA A 183 15.74 -0.13 -2.00
C ALA A 183 14.25 0.24 -1.95
N LEU A 184 13.42 -0.47 -2.73
CA LEU A 184 11.97 -0.26 -2.71
C LEU A 184 11.38 -0.63 -1.35
N LEU A 185 10.34 0.09 -0.94
CA LEU A 185 9.52 -0.34 0.19
C LEU A 185 8.91 -1.70 -0.17
N GLY A 186 9.25 -2.73 0.60
CA GLY A 186 8.83 -4.11 0.34
C GLY A 186 7.35 -4.40 0.61
N TYR A 187 6.51 -3.37 0.75
CA TYR A 187 5.08 -3.54 0.99
C TYR A 187 4.37 -4.05 -0.27
N GLU A 188 3.55 -5.08 -0.09
CA GLU A 188 2.58 -5.58 -1.06
C GLU A 188 1.21 -5.58 -0.37
N LYS A 189 0.15 -5.08 -1.04
CA LYS A 189 -1.18 -5.01 -0.41
C LYS A 189 -1.73 -6.44 -0.19
N PRO A 190 -2.02 -6.86 1.06
CA PRO A 190 -2.57 -8.19 1.32
C PRO A 190 -3.88 -8.44 0.57
N GLY A 191 -4.14 -9.69 0.19
CA GLY A 191 -5.40 -10.11 -0.42
C GLY A 191 -5.62 -9.76 -1.90
N LEU A 192 -4.75 -8.95 -2.52
CA LEU A 192 -4.88 -8.57 -3.95
C LEU A 192 -3.88 -9.26 -4.89
N ALA A 193 -3.02 -10.14 -4.35
CA ALA A 193 -2.10 -10.92 -5.17
C ALA A 193 -2.85 -11.99 -5.98
N LEU A 194 -2.61 -12.02 -7.29
CA LEU A 194 -3.14 -13.06 -8.17
C LEU A 194 -2.49 -14.41 -7.88
N LYS A 195 -3.27 -15.48 -7.93
CA LYS A 195 -2.79 -16.84 -7.65
C LYS A 195 -2.67 -17.63 -8.95
N PRO A 196 -1.45 -17.99 -9.39
CA PRO A 196 -1.30 -18.80 -10.59
C PRO A 196 -1.88 -20.20 -10.37
N THR A 197 -2.57 -20.73 -11.38
CA THR A 197 -3.20 -22.08 -11.33
C THR A 197 -2.21 -23.24 -11.51
N GLY A 198 -0.93 -22.95 -11.79
CA GLY A 198 0.11 -23.94 -11.99
C GLY A 198 1.52 -23.36 -11.87
N PRO A 199 2.56 -24.19 -11.99
CA PRO A 199 3.95 -23.76 -11.90
C PRO A 199 4.35 -22.88 -13.10
N ALA A 200 5.38 -22.06 -12.90
CA ALA A 200 5.93 -21.22 -13.97
C ALA A 200 6.41 -22.07 -15.15
N GLN A 201 6.15 -21.57 -16.36
CA GLN A 201 6.46 -22.25 -17.61
C GLN A 201 7.71 -21.70 -18.30
N ALA A 202 8.21 -20.54 -17.84
CA ALA A 202 9.47 -20.00 -18.32
C ALA A 202 10.61 -21.01 -18.15
N GLN A 203 11.42 -21.17 -19.20
CA GLN A 203 12.70 -21.87 -19.07
C GLN A 203 13.51 -21.17 -17.99
N ALA A 204 13.81 -21.90 -16.92
CA ALA A 204 14.77 -21.45 -15.92
C ALA A 204 15.99 -20.93 -16.69
N LYS A 205 16.37 -19.66 -16.45
CA LYS A 205 17.74 -19.25 -16.75
C LYS A 205 18.62 -20.34 -16.17
N ILE A 206 19.60 -20.83 -16.93
CA ILE A 206 20.60 -21.78 -16.46
C ILE A 206 21.45 -21.07 -15.39
N GLN A 207 20.85 -20.82 -14.23
CA GLN A 207 21.52 -20.86 -12.97
C GLN A 207 21.53 -22.34 -12.62
N PHE A 208 22.73 -22.89 -12.44
CA PHE A 208 22.84 -24.21 -11.85
C PHE A 208 22.28 -24.05 -10.43
N PRO A 209 21.08 -24.59 -10.14
CA PRO A 209 20.51 -24.46 -8.83
C PRO A 209 21.51 -25.04 -7.82
N GLU A 210 21.56 -24.44 -6.64
CA GLU A 210 22.37 -24.99 -5.57
C GLU A 210 21.77 -26.35 -5.21
N SER A 211 22.53 -27.42 -5.48
CA SER A 211 22.14 -28.77 -5.09
C SER A 211 22.17 -28.85 -3.56
N CYS A 212 21.03 -29.20 -2.97
CA CYS A 212 20.82 -29.21 -1.54
C CYS A 212 20.32 -30.59 -1.13
N ASP A 213 21.10 -31.32 -0.34
CA ASP A 213 20.67 -32.60 0.21
C ASP A 213 19.63 -32.42 1.34
N ASP A 214 18.98 -33.51 1.74
CA ASP A 214 17.92 -33.49 2.74
C ASP A 214 18.40 -32.93 4.10
N GLY A 215 19.66 -33.17 4.48
CA GLY A 215 20.23 -32.70 5.74
C GLY A 215 20.45 -31.20 5.72
N ALA A 216 21.06 -30.69 4.64
CA ALA A 216 21.28 -29.27 4.42
C ALA A 216 19.94 -28.51 4.30
N LEU A 217 18.95 -29.09 3.62
CA LEU A 217 17.62 -28.50 3.50
C LEU A 217 16.96 -28.33 4.87
N ARG A 218 16.96 -29.40 5.67
CA ARG A 218 16.41 -29.39 7.04
C ARG A 218 17.10 -28.38 7.94
N GLN A 219 18.43 -28.31 7.88
CA GLN A 219 19.20 -27.34 8.65
C GLN A 219 18.82 -25.91 8.25
N ARG A 220 18.82 -25.60 6.95
CA ARG A 220 18.48 -24.27 6.45
C ARG A 220 17.04 -23.88 6.81
N MET A 221 16.09 -24.82 6.75
CA MET A 221 14.71 -24.60 7.18
C MET A 221 14.63 -24.27 8.68
N SER A 222 15.37 -24.98 9.52
CA SER A 222 15.43 -24.72 10.96
C SER A 222 16.00 -23.33 11.25
N GLU A 223 17.16 -22.99 10.66
CA GLU A 223 17.81 -21.68 10.84
C GLU A 223 16.90 -20.53 10.37
N THR A 224 16.21 -20.72 9.25
CA THR A 224 15.25 -19.74 8.74
C THR A 224 14.05 -19.57 9.69
N ALA A 225 13.53 -20.67 10.23
CA ALA A 225 12.42 -20.63 11.17
C ALA A 225 12.80 -19.91 12.47
N ASP A 226 14.02 -20.16 12.97
CA ASP A 226 14.58 -19.48 14.15
C ASP A 226 14.75 -17.97 13.92
N ASP A 227 15.28 -17.56 12.76
CA ASP A 227 15.43 -16.15 12.39
C ASP A 227 14.08 -15.41 12.32
N LEU A 228 13.06 -16.04 11.73
CA LEU A 228 11.71 -15.50 11.68
C LEU A 228 11.09 -15.41 13.07
N ALA A 229 11.25 -16.45 13.89
CA ALA A 229 10.75 -16.49 15.26
C ALA A 229 11.38 -15.38 16.12
N ALA A 230 12.69 -15.13 16.00
CA ALA A 230 13.36 -14.04 16.69
C ALA A 230 12.76 -12.67 16.31
N THR A 231 12.51 -12.44 15.01
CA THR A 231 11.89 -11.21 14.52
C THR A 231 10.47 -11.03 15.04
N VAL A 232 9.67 -12.11 15.06
CA VAL A 232 8.30 -12.08 15.58
C VAL A 232 8.29 -11.84 17.08
N SER A 233 9.18 -12.45 17.85
CA SER A 233 9.31 -12.21 19.29
C SER A 233 9.62 -10.74 19.59
N ASP A 234 10.56 -10.13 18.85
CA ASP A 234 10.88 -8.71 19.00
C ASP A 234 9.71 -7.82 18.63
N LEU A 235 8.96 -8.19 17.60
CA LEU A 235 7.75 -7.48 17.16
C LEU A 235 6.67 -7.57 18.24
N SER A 236 6.41 -8.74 18.80
CA SER A 236 5.45 -8.95 19.90
C SER A 236 5.81 -8.13 21.13
N LEU A 237 7.07 -8.16 21.57
CA LEU A 237 7.55 -7.38 22.72
C LEU A 237 7.42 -5.86 22.49
N THR A 238 7.63 -5.43 21.25
CA THR A 238 7.52 -4.02 20.87
C THR A 238 6.06 -3.58 20.80
N ALA A 239 5.18 -4.41 20.23
CA ALA A 239 3.73 -4.20 20.17
C ALA A 239 3.12 -4.13 21.58
N GLY A 240 3.50 -5.05 22.48
CA GLY A 240 3.06 -5.05 23.88
C GLY A 240 3.53 -3.82 24.70
N ARG A 241 4.51 -3.05 24.20
CA ARG A 241 4.95 -1.76 24.77
C ARG A 241 4.29 -0.55 24.11
N GLY A 242 3.47 -0.75 23.08
CA GLY A 242 2.83 0.32 22.30
C GLY A 242 3.80 1.10 21.39
N ASP A 243 4.98 0.56 21.06
CA ASP A 243 5.93 1.23 20.15
C ASP A 243 5.66 0.86 18.69
N HIS A 244 4.59 1.42 18.14
CA HIS A 244 4.08 1.08 16.79
C HIS A 244 5.05 1.46 15.67
N ALA A 245 5.84 2.51 15.84
CA ALA A 245 6.84 2.91 14.86
C ALA A 245 7.93 1.82 14.71
N LYS A 246 8.38 1.26 15.84
CA LYS A 246 9.33 0.15 15.82
C LYS A 246 8.65 -1.16 15.40
N ALA A 247 7.41 -1.40 15.82
CA ALA A 247 6.64 -2.57 15.37
C ALA A 247 6.47 -2.59 13.85
N ALA A 248 6.16 -1.45 13.23
CA ALA A 248 6.11 -1.32 11.77
C ALA A 248 7.47 -1.62 11.12
N THR A 249 8.56 -1.12 11.69
CA THR A 249 9.92 -1.40 11.18
C THR A 249 10.24 -2.90 11.20
N LEU A 250 9.91 -3.58 12.31
CA LEU A 250 10.10 -5.02 12.45
C LEU A 250 9.19 -5.82 11.51
N ALA A 251 7.93 -5.40 11.32
CA ALA A 251 7.00 -6.03 10.38
C ALA A 251 7.47 -5.94 8.93
N MET A 252 8.05 -4.80 8.54
CA MET A 252 8.69 -4.64 7.24
C MET A 252 9.96 -5.50 7.12
N GLY A 253 10.76 -5.58 8.19
CA GLY A 253 11.91 -6.50 8.26
C GLY A 253 11.51 -7.95 8.04
N LEU A 254 10.46 -8.41 8.73
CA LEU A 254 9.86 -9.74 8.59
C LEU A 254 9.44 -10.01 7.14
N THR A 255 8.73 -9.05 6.53
CA THR A 255 8.28 -9.11 5.13
C THR A 255 9.47 -9.29 4.17
N CYS A 256 10.51 -8.47 4.31
CA CYS A 256 11.69 -8.52 3.45
C CYS A 256 12.49 -9.82 3.64
N SER A 257 12.73 -10.25 4.88
CA SER A 257 13.45 -11.49 5.18
C SER A 257 12.71 -12.72 4.66
N ALA A 258 11.41 -12.84 4.97
CA ALA A 258 10.59 -13.96 4.50
C ALA A 258 10.58 -14.06 2.97
N ARG A 259 10.47 -12.94 2.26
CA ARG A 259 10.56 -12.90 0.78
C ARG A 259 11.92 -13.35 0.27
N SER A 260 13.00 -12.90 0.92
CA SER A 260 14.36 -13.31 0.56
C SER A 260 14.53 -14.83 0.72
N TYR A 261 14.14 -15.38 1.88
CA TYR A 261 14.20 -16.81 2.13
C TYR A 261 13.33 -17.59 1.12
N ALA A 262 12.12 -17.13 0.82
CA ALA A 262 11.25 -17.80 -0.15
C ALA A 262 11.90 -17.88 -1.54
N THR A 263 12.62 -16.83 -1.94
CA THR A 263 13.37 -16.79 -3.20
C THR A 263 14.53 -17.78 -3.18
N ASP A 264 15.29 -17.81 -2.08
CA ASP A 264 16.41 -18.74 -1.90
C ASP A 264 15.95 -20.21 -1.97
N PHE A 265 14.93 -20.59 -1.21
CA PHE A 265 14.42 -21.97 -1.17
C PHE A 265 13.87 -22.42 -2.53
N LYS A 266 13.20 -21.54 -3.28
CA LYS A 266 12.74 -21.85 -4.64
C LYS A 266 13.89 -22.11 -5.61
N GLY A 267 15.05 -21.49 -5.40
CA GLY A 267 16.25 -21.66 -6.20
C GLY A 267 17.03 -22.95 -5.92
N LEU A 268 16.68 -23.70 -4.87
CA LEU A 268 17.36 -24.95 -4.50
C LEU A 268 16.90 -26.12 -5.37
N GLU A 269 17.85 -26.95 -5.80
CA GLU A 269 17.55 -28.26 -6.35
C GLU A 269 17.61 -29.29 -5.21
N VAL A 270 16.47 -29.91 -4.93
CA VAL A 270 16.32 -30.86 -3.82
C VAL A 270 15.93 -32.25 -4.35
N PRO A 271 16.15 -33.32 -3.57
CA PRO A 271 15.64 -34.64 -3.91
C PRO A 271 14.12 -34.64 -4.10
N GLU A 272 13.60 -35.49 -4.98
CA GLU A 272 12.15 -35.62 -5.26
C GLU A 272 11.33 -35.87 -3.98
N SER A 273 11.91 -36.61 -3.03
CA SER A 273 11.30 -36.88 -1.71
C SER A 273 11.10 -35.63 -0.85
N SER A 274 11.86 -34.57 -1.10
CA SER A 274 11.88 -33.32 -0.32
C SER A 274 11.22 -32.15 -1.03
N GLU A 275 10.81 -32.32 -2.29
CA GLU A 275 10.19 -31.29 -3.11
C GLU A 275 8.86 -30.78 -2.52
N GLY A 276 8.05 -31.69 -1.97
CA GLY A 276 6.82 -31.32 -1.26
C GLY A 276 7.09 -30.45 -0.04
N ALA A 277 8.07 -30.84 0.79
CA ALA A 277 8.44 -30.09 1.99
C ALA A 277 9.01 -28.71 1.64
N ARG A 278 9.86 -28.61 0.60
CA ARG A 278 10.37 -27.34 0.07
C ARG A 278 9.23 -26.42 -0.37
N THR A 279 8.29 -26.96 -1.14
CA THR A 279 7.13 -26.22 -1.65
C THR A 279 6.24 -25.70 -0.53
N ASP A 280 5.95 -26.54 0.46
CA ASP A 280 5.13 -26.15 1.61
C ASP A 280 5.85 -25.14 2.52
N PHE A 281 7.17 -25.27 2.70
CA PHE A 281 7.96 -24.30 3.45
C PHE A 281 7.92 -22.91 2.79
N VAL A 282 8.13 -22.85 1.47
CA VAL A 282 8.01 -21.62 0.68
C VAL A 282 6.62 -21.00 0.81
N ARG A 283 5.56 -21.81 0.80
CA ARG A 283 4.18 -21.33 1.02
C ARG A 283 3.99 -20.74 2.42
N GLY A 284 4.61 -21.33 3.45
CA GLY A 284 4.65 -20.74 4.79
C GLY A 284 5.36 -19.38 4.81
N LEU A 285 6.52 -19.27 4.16
CA LEU A 285 7.25 -18.00 4.05
C LEU A 285 6.43 -16.91 3.35
N ASP A 286 5.64 -17.26 2.34
CA ASP A 286 4.74 -16.30 1.68
C ASP A 286 3.63 -15.78 2.59
N ALA A 287 3.08 -16.65 3.45
CA ALA A 287 2.10 -16.25 4.43
C ALA A 287 2.71 -15.25 5.44
N TYR A 288 4.00 -15.41 5.79
CA TYR A 288 4.74 -14.42 6.58
C TYR A 288 4.92 -13.07 5.85
N VAL A 289 5.11 -13.07 4.53
CA VAL A 289 5.16 -11.83 3.73
C VAL A 289 3.82 -11.08 3.78
N GLU A 290 2.71 -11.80 3.65
CA GLU A 290 1.36 -11.23 3.74
C GLU A 290 1.08 -10.67 5.14
N ALA A 291 1.34 -11.47 6.17
CA ALA A 291 1.17 -11.08 7.56
C ALA A 291 2.04 -9.85 7.93
N GLY A 292 3.31 -9.87 7.56
CA GLY A 292 4.24 -8.75 7.79
C GLY A 292 3.80 -7.47 7.09
N SER A 293 3.24 -7.56 5.88
CA SER A 293 2.74 -6.40 5.13
C SER A 293 1.49 -5.80 5.79
N ALA A 294 0.56 -6.65 6.24
CA ALA A 294 -0.61 -6.21 7.00
C ALA A 294 -0.23 -5.54 8.32
N LEU A 295 0.66 -6.18 9.10
CA LEU A 295 1.15 -5.64 10.37
C LEU A 295 1.90 -4.32 10.19
N TRP A 296 2.72 -4.20 9.15
CA TRP A 296 3.39 -2.94 8.82
C TRP A 296 2.37 -1.85 8.53
N TYR A 297 1.36 -2.12 7.70
CA TYR A 297 0.34 -1.14 7.35
C TYR A 297 -0.46 -0.71 8.59
N GLY A 298 -0.96 -1.69 9.35
CA GLY A 298 -1.72 -1.45 10.57
C GLY A 298 -0.96 -0.60 11.59
N ALA A 299 0.31 -0.94 11.85
CA ALA A 299 1.14 -0.17 12.78
C ALA A 299 1.55 1.20 12.22
N LYS A 300 1.85 1.31 10.92
CA LYS A 300 2.35 2.54 10.29
C LYS A 300 1.27 3.62 10.18
N PHE A 301 0.06 3.22 9.85
CA PHE A 301 -1.08 4.11 9.64
C PHE A 301 -2.06 4.11 10.82
N GLU A 302 -1.68 3.45 11.90
CA GLU A 302 -2.48 3.33 13.11
C GLU A 302 -3.92 2.78 12.80
N ASN A 303 -4.00 1.76 11.92
CA ASN A 303 -5.23 1.05 11.55
C ASN A 303 -5.34 -0.28 12.33
N SER A 304 -6.21 -0.34 13.33
CA SER A 304 -6.34 -1.48 14.24
C SER A 304 -6.88 -2.72 13.52
N THR A 305 -7.89 -2.56 12.68
CA THR A 305 -8.51 -3.67 11.93
C THR A 305 -7.48 -4.40 11.07
N VAL A 306 -6.69 -3.67 10.29
CA VAL A 306 -5.65 -4.28 9.44
C VAL A 306 -4.51 -4.86 10.29
N TYR A 307 -4.23 -4.28 11.46
CA TYR A 307 -3.25 -4.82 12.39
C TYR A 307 -3.71 -6.16 12.99
N ASP A 308 -4.99 -6.28 13.39
CA ASP A 308 -5.63 -7.51 13.87
C ASP A 308 -5.67 -8.60 12.79
N GLU A 309 -6.02 -8.23 11.56
CA GLU A 309 -5.96 -9.13 10.41
C GLU A 309 -4.53 -9.64 10.19
N GLY A 310 -3.53 -8.76 10.27
CA GLY A 310 -2.13 -9.12 10.18
C GLY A 310 -1.67 -10.05 11.30
N ALA A 311 -2.17 -9.86 12.52
CA ALA A 311 -1.89 -10.74 13.67
C ALA A 311 -2.47 -12.14 13.46
N THR A 312 -3.69 -12.21 12.93
CA THR A 312 -4.36 -13.47 12.60
C THR A 312 -3.60 -14.20 11.49
N ALA A 313 -3.26 -13.49 10.40
CA ALA A 313 -2.47 -14.04 9.31
C ALA A 313 -1.09 -14.53 9.76
N LEU A 314 -0.47 -13.86 10.73
CA LEU A 314 0.81 -14.28 11.30
C LEU A 314 0.69 -15.62 12.04
N ALA A 315 -0.38 -15.81 12.80
CA ALA A 315 -0.65 -17.08 13.48
C ALA A 315 -0.88 -18.22 12.46
N GLU A 316 -1.66 -17.97 11.41
CA GLU A 316 -1.88 -18.94 10.32
C GLU A 316 -0.59 -19.28 9.55
N ALA A 317 0.28 -18.29 9.33
CA ALA A 317 1.59 -18.47 8.71
C ALA A 317 2.49 -19.37 9.57
N ARG A 318 2.51 -19.14 10.88
CA ARG A 318 3.23 -19.98 11.87
C ARG A 318 2.72 -21.41 11.84
N ASP A 319 1.41 -21.61 11.87
CA ASP A 319 0.79 -22.95 11.83
C ASP A 319 1.15 -23.71 10.56
N THR A 320 1.16 -23.01 9.42
CA THR A 320 1.60 -23.57 8.13
C THR A 320 3.06 -24.03 8.20
N LEU A 321 3.95 -23.19 8.76
CA LEU A 321 5.37 -23.53 8.89
C LEU A 321 5.59 -24.68 9.88
N ASN A 322 4.89 -24.69 11.02
CA ASN A 322 4.92 -25.76 12.02
C ASN A 322 4.47 -27.10 11.45
N GLY A 323 3.49 -27.11 10.54
CA GLY A 323 3.10 -28.32 9.82
C GLY A 323 4.26 -28.95 9.05
N VAL A 324 5.07 -28.13 8.38
CA VAL A 324 6.24 -28.58 7.61
C VAL A 324 7.37 -29.03 8.53
N LEU A 325 7.70 -28.21 9.54
CA LEU A 325 8.75 -28.52 10.51
C LEU A 325 8.43 -29.83 11.25
N GLY A 326 7.19 -30.00 11.70
CA GLY A 326 6.71 -31.21 12.36
C GLY A 326 6.77 -32.45 11.46
N ALA A 327 6.36 -32.34 10.19
CA ALA A 327 6.46 -33.43 9.23
C ALA A 327 7.92 -33.88 8.98
N LEU A 328 8.87 -32.95 9.13
CA LEU A 328 10.30 -33.23 9.04
C LEU A 328 10.93 -33.66 10.38
N ASN A 329 10.17 -33.75 11.48
CA ASN A 329 10.68 -33.95 12.84
C ASN A 329 11.70 -32.87 13.27
N LEU A 330 11.49 -31.63 12.83
CA LEU A 330 12.21 -30.45 13.29
C LEU A 330 11.47 -29.80 14.47
N GLN A 331 12.17 -28.93 15.19
CA GLN A 331 11.56 -28.16 16.27
C GLN A 331 10.50 -27.21 15.69
N THR A 332 9.29 -27.23 16.26
CA THR A 332 8.20 -26.31 15.92
C THR A 332 8.33 -25.00 16.69
N LEU A 333 7.74 -23.95 16.14
CA LEU A 333 7.69 -22.59 16.67
C LEU A 333 6.55 -22.42 17.69
N ASP A 334 6.50 -23.26 18.72
CA ASP A 334 5.44 -23.21 19.75
C ASP A 334 5.92 -22.43 20.98
N ASP A 335 6.00 -21.11 20.85
CA ASP A 335 6.40 -20.19 21.92
C ASP A 335 5.39 -19.03 22.04
N PRO A 336 4.85 -18.73 23.25
CA PRO A 336 3.90 -17.64 23.45
C PRO A 336 4.48 -16.25 23.15
N THR A 337 5.80 -16.08 23.15
CA THR A 337 6.46 -14.83 22.70
C THR A 337 6.27 -14.58 21.20
N LEU A 338 5.84 -15.60 20.45
CA LEU A 338 5.56 -15.50 19.02
C LEU A 338 4.12 -15.08 18.71
N GLU A 339 3.31 -14.85 19.74
CA GLU A 339 1.99 -14.22 19.60
C GLU A 339 2.15 -12.74 19.92
N LEU A 340 1.42 -11.87 19.21
CA LEU A 340 1.49 -10.44 19.48
C LEU A 340 0.96 -10.15 20.88
N GLY A 341 1.80 -9.56 21.74
CA GLY A 341 1.46 -9.28 23.13
C GLY A 341 0.31 -8.27 23.29
N SER A 342 0.03 -7.49 22.25
CA SER A 342 -1.19 -6.70 22.09
C SER A 342 -1.38 -6.39 20.61
N THR A 343 -2.62 -6.43 20.14
CA THR A 343 -3.02 -5.84 18.86
C THR A 343 -3.70 -4.49 19.02
N GLU A 344 -3.92 -4.06 20.27
CA GLU A 344 -4.50 -2.77 20.59
C GLU A 344 -3.47 -1.66 20.29
N LEU A 345 -3.79 -0.81 19.31
CA LEU A 345 -2.92 0.30 18.94
C LEU A 345 -2.89 1.40 20.02
N TYR A 346 -3.90 1.48 20.89
CA TYR A 346 -3.97 2.50 21.92
C TYR A 346 -4.38 1.90 23.27
N PRO A 347 -3.53 1.09 23.91
CA PRO A 347 -3.89 0.43 25.17
C PRO A 347 -4.13 1.41 26.33
N ASP A 348 -3.62 2.64 26.21
CA ASP A 348 -3.83 3.73 27.16
C ASP A 348 -4.90 4.73 26.69
N ALA A 349 -5.68 4.39 25.65
CA ALA A 349 -6.76 5.24 25.19
C ALA A 349 -7.75 5.50 26.32
N LEU A 350 -8.25 6.73 26.35
CA LEU A 350 -9.25 7.14 27.30
C LEU A 350 -10.64 6.82 26.71
N PRO A 351 -11.55 6.17 27.44
CA PRO A 351 -12.91 6.01 26.96
C PRO A 351 -13.57 7.38 26.74
N LEU A 352 -14.51 7.42 25.79
CA LEU A 352 -15.30 8.61 25.52
C LEU A 352 -15.93 9.15 26.83
N GLY A 353 -15.88 10.46 27.03
CA GLY A 353 -16.35 11.12 28.26
C GLY A 353 -15.31 11.18 29.38
N LYS A 354 -14.16 10.52 29.27
CA LYS A 354 -13.07 10.65 30.24
C LYS A 354 -12.19 11.86 29.93
N ALA A 355 -11.93 12.70 30.92
CA ALA A 355 -11.11 13.90 30.74
C ALA A 355 -9.61 13.59 30.81
N TYR A 356 -8.83 14.10 29.86
CA TYR A 356 -7.37 14.22 29.98
C TYR A 356 -7.02 15.53 30.67
N VAL A 357 -6.21 15.48 31.72
CA VAL A 357 -5.86 16.65 32.53
C VAL A 357 -4.37 16.91 32.43
N TYR A 358 -3.99 18.13 32.04
CA TYR A 358 -2.59 18.49 31.83
C TYR A 358 -2.28 19.90 32.31
N ALA A 359 -0.99 20.15 32.52
CA ALA A 359 -0.45 21.49 32.73
C ALA A 359 0.06 22.06 31.40
N ASP A 360 -0.14 23.34 31.16
CA ASP A 360 0.42 24.02 29.99
C ASP A 360 1.96 24.01 30.00
N ALA A 361 2.59 24.42 28.90
CA ALA A 361 4.05 24.38 28.77
C ALA A 361 4.79 25.17 29.88
N GLY A 362 4.21 26.28 30.33
CA GLY A 362 4.74 27.08 31.44
C GLY A 362 4.47 26.49 32.83
N LYS A 363 3.63 25.45 32.92
CA LYS A 363 3.10 24.87 34.17
C LYS A 363 2.38 25.88 35.06
N VAL A 364 1.85 26.95 34.45
CA VAL A 364 1.12 28.04 35.11
C VAL A 364 -0.37 27.73 35.16
N HIS A 365 -0.87 27.01 34.15
CA HIS A 365 -2.28 26.68 33.97
C HIS A 365 -2.46 25.17 33.96
N LYS A 366 -3.54 24.71 34.59
CA LYS A 366 -4.04 23.35 34.47
C LYS A 366 -5.32 23.35 33.66
N LEU A 367 -5.40 22.53 32.63
CA LEU A 367 -6.58 22.35 31.79
C LEU A 367 -7.05 20.91 31.83
N SER A 368 -8.31 20.70 31.46
CA SER A 368 -8.82 19.38 31.11
C SER A 368 -9.52 19.42 29.77
N VAL A 369 -9.33 18.40 28.94
CA VAL A 369 -10.03 18.20 27.67
C VAL A 369 -10.83 16.91 27.76
N LYS A 370 -12.10 16.95 27.36
CA LYS A 370 -13.03 15.83 27.42
C LYS A 370 -13.89 15.81 26.15
N PRO A 371 -13.62 14.92 25.19
CA PRO A 371 -14.59 14.53 24.17
C PRO A 371 -15.74 13.80 24.87
N GLU A 372 -16.99 14.19 24.62
CA GLU A 372 -18.13 13.79 25.44
C GLU A 372 -19.16 12.92 24.72
N SER A 373 -19.50 13.28 23.48
CA SER A 373 -20.50 12.57 22.68
C SER A 373 -20.33 12.94 21.21
N TYR A 374 -20.82 12.10 20.30
CA TYR A 374 -20.81 12.41 18.87
C TYR A 374 -22.19 12.29 18.23
N LYS A 375 -22.34 12.89 17.05
CA LYS A 375 -23.53 12.79 16.19
C LYS A 375 -23.13 12.84 14.72
N TYR A 376 -24.02 12.36 13.86
CA TYR A 376 -23.90 12.45 12.41
C TYR A 376 -24.89 13.45 11.83
N TRP A 377 -24.46 14.16 10.78
CA TRP A 377 -25.31 15.06 10.01
C TRP A 377 -24.95 15.01 8.52
N LYS A 378 -25.97 15.07 7.65
CA LYS A 378 -25.77 15.18 6.19
C LYS A 378 -25.59 16.62 5.73
N SER A 379 -26.14 17.57 6.47
CA SER A 379 -26.00 19.00 6.20
C SER A 379 -26.14 19.80 7.51
N TYR A 380 -25.70 21.05 7.47
CA TYR A 380 -25.90 22.02 8.54
C TYR A 380 -26.11 23.41 7.95
N SER A 381 -26.71 24.33 8.72
CA SER A 381 -26.88 25.72 8.26
C SER A 381 -25.96 26.71 8.97
N VAL A 382 -25.25 27.51 8.18
CA VAL A 382 -24.43 28.65 8.62
C VAL A 382 -25.05 29.93 8.06
N ASN A 383 -25.40 30.89 8.92
CA ASN A 383 -25.96 32.19 8.50
C ASN A 383 -27.17 32.10 7.56
N GLY A 384 -27.93 31.00 7.61
CA GLY A 384 -29.09 30.75 6.74
C GLY A 384 -28.77 30.00 5.44
N GLU A 385 -27.50 29.77 5.14
CA GLU A 385 -27.04 28.95 4.01
C GLU A 385 -26.84 27.50 4.46
N GLU A 386 -27.32 26.55 3.67
CA GLU A 386 -27.14 25.13 3.92
C GLU A 386 -25.81 24.65 3.33
N VAL A 387 -25.03 23.97 4.17
CA VAL A 387 -23.78 23.29 3.80
C VAL A 387 -24.06 21.80 3.86
N THR A 388 -24.00 21.14 2.71
CA THR A 388 -24.19 19.69 2.59
C THR A 388 -22.84 18.99 2.51
N ALA A 389 -22.74 17.82 3.12
CA ALA A 389 -21.54 17.00 2.99
C ALA A 389 -21.28 16.66 1.51
N PRO A 390 -20.01 16.60 1.07
CA PRO A 390 -19.68 16.17 -0.28
C PRO A 390 -20.26 14.78 -0.60
N TYR A 391 -20.38 14.46 -1.89
CA TYR A 391 -20.85 13.14 -2.32
C TYR A 391 -20.03 12.00 -1.68
N GLY A 392 -20.72 10.98 -1.17
CA GLY A 392 -20.11 9.84 -0.47
C GLY A 392 -19.60 10.13 0.95
N LYS A 393 -19.84 11.33 1.49
CA LYS A 393 -19.41 11.74 2.83
C LYS A 393 -20.57 12.12 3.74
N THR A 394 -20.28 12.14 5.04
CA THR A 394 -21.14 12.68 6.11
C THR A 394 -20.32 13.53 7.07
N PHE A 395 -20.98 14.40 7.83
CA PHE A 395 -20.32 15.14 8.91
C PHE A 395 -20.39 14.34 10.21
N PHE A 396 -19.23 14.02 10.76
CA PHE A 396 -19.08 13.48 12.11
C PHE A 396 -18.78 14.63 13.07
N MET A 397 -19.65 14.83 14.06
CA MET A 397 -19.59 15.97 14.97
C MET A 397 -19.33 15.50 16.39
N LEU A 398 -18.15 15.79 16.92
CA LEU A 398 -17.70 15.37 18.25
C LEU A 398 -17.78 16.54 19.23
N LEU A 399 -18.68 16.45 20.19
CA LEU A 399 -18.81 17.42 21.28
C LEU A 399 -17.58 17.35 22.17
N THR A 400 -16.85 18.45 22.25
CA THR A 400 -15.62 18.56 23.02
C THR A 400 -15.75 19.66 24.05
N GLU A 401 -15.38 19.32 25.28
CA GLU A 401 -15.35 20.22 26.42
C GLU A 401 -13.92 20.47 26.86
N VAL A 402 -13.57 21.74 27.07
CA VAL A 402 -12.29 22.17 27.62
C VAL A 402 -12.54 23.04 28.85
N ASN A 403 -11.96 22.64 29.99
CA ASN A 403 -12.07 23.38 31.24
C ASN A 403 -10.73 23.95 31.68
N TYR A 404 -10.79 25.16 32.24
CA TYR A 404 -9.69 25.76 32.98
C TYR A 404 -9.77 25.34 34.45
N VAL A 405 -8.92 24.38 34.81
CA VAL A 405 -8.96 23.68 36.10
C VAL A 405 -8.31 24.50 37.21
N ALA A 406 -7.12 25.06 36.97
CA ALA A 406 -6.39 25.81 37.98
C ALA A 406 -5.39 26.81 37.40
N TYR A 407 -5.14 27.89 38.15
CA TYR A 407 -4.07 28.87 37.93
C TYR A 407 -3.08 28.79 39.10
N TYR A 408 -1.82 28.51 38.80
CA TYR A 408 -0.76 28.36 39.82
C TYR A 408 0.08 29.63 40.04
N GLY A 409 -0.17 30.71 39.31
CA GLY A 409 0.59 31.95 39.44
C GLY A 409 1.76 32.05 38.46
N GLY A 410 2.26 33.26 38.25
CA GLY A 410 3.40 33.53 37.36
C GLY A 410 3.02 33.72 35.90
N GLY A 411 2.36 34.83 35.57
CA GLY A 411 2.00 35.19 34.19
C GLY A 411 0.60 35.76 34.07
N SER A 412 0.03 35.66 32.86
CA SER A 412 -1.38 35.99 32.59
C SER A 412 -2.30 35.04 33.38
N SER A 413 -3.45 35.53 33.85
CA SER A 413 -4.49 34.66 34.43
C SER A 413 -5.36 33.97 33.37
N LYS A 414 -5.20 34.37 32.09
CA LYS A 414 -5.94 33.84 30.93
C LYS A 414 -5.14 32.74 30.25
N VAL A 415 -5.83 31.69 29.83
CA VAL A 415 -5.25 30.56 29.10
C VAL A 415 -6.01 30.33 27.79
N LYS A 416 -5.29 30.05 26.71
CA LYS A 416 -5.90 29.75 25.41
C LYS A 416 -6.20 28.26 25.31
N THR A 417 -7.42 27.90 24.91
CA THR A 417 -7.78 26.50 24.66
C THR A 417 -7.08 25.98 23.39
N PRO A 418 -6.86 24.66 23.28
CA PRO A 418 -6.28 24.07 22.07
C PRO A 418 -7.05 24.49 20.82
N ALA A 419 -6.31 24.72 19.72
CA ALA A 419 -6.93 24.94 18.42
C ALA A 419 -7.66 23.67 17.95
N PRO A 420 -8.71 23.78 17.11
CA PRO A 420 -9.33 22.60 16.50
C PRO A 420 -8.30 21.68 15.82
N GLN A 421 -7.30 22.27 15.15
CA GLN A 421 -6.23 21.52 14.46
C GLN A 421 -5.23 20.83 15.40
N ALA A 422 -5.37 20.97 16.73
CA ALA A 422 -4.66 20.13 17.68
C ALA A 422 -5.29 18.74 17.81
N PHE A 423 -6.48 18.52 17.24
CA PHE A 423 -7.21 17.27 17.25
C PHE A 423 -7.21 16.64 15.86
N SER A 424 -7.18 15.32 15.82
CA SER A 424 -7.30 14.52 14.61
C SER A 424 -8.11 13.27 14.92
N LEU A 425 -9.01 12.90 14.02
CA LEU A 425 -9.80 11.69 14.13
C LEU A 425 -9.11 10.62 13.27
N LEU A 426 -8.85 9.47 13.86
CA LEU A 426 -8.15 8.35 13.25
C LEU A 426 -9.16 7.23 13.08
N ALA A 427 -9.36 6.77 11.84
CA ALA A 427 -10.21 5.62 11.56
C ALA A 427 -9.78 4.99 10.25
N ASP A 428 -9.77 3.66 10.20
CA ASP A 428 -9.47 2.88 8.99
C ASP A 428 -8.14 3.26 8.31
N GLY A 429 -7.15 3.70 9.08
CA GLY A 429 -5.83 4.13 8.58
C GLY A 429 -5.81 5.53 7.97
N GLU A 430 -6.95 6.21 7.96
CA GLU A 430 -7.10 7.59 7.53
C GLU A 430 -7.03 8.54 8.73
N THR A 431 -6.45 9.72 8.49
CA THR A 431 -6.42 10.82 9.46
C THR A 431 -7.32 11.95 8.99
N TYR A 432 -8.43 12.16 9.67
CA TYR A 432 -9.35 13.25 9.41
C TYR A 432 -9.01 14.45 10.28
N THR A 433 -8.92 15.62 9.64
CA THR A 433 -8.73 16.89 10.34
C THR A 433 -10.07 17.62 10.49
N PRO A 434 -10.27 18.40 11.56
CA PRO A 434 -11.50 19.16 11.70
C PRO A 434 -11.69 20.16 10.55
N ALA A 435 -12.89 20.16 9.98
CA ALA A 435 -13.33 21.08 8.94
C ALA A 435 -13.22 22.54 9.42
N LYS A 436 -12.82 23.43 8.52
CA LYS A 436 -12.74 24.86 8.81
C LYS A 436 -14.12 25.49 8.73
N VAL A 437 -14.78 25.64 9.88
CA VAL A 437 -16.08 26.30 9.99
C VAL A 437 -15.88 27.69 10.59
N SER A 438 -16.22 28.74 9.83
CA SER A 438 -16.06 30.15 10.23
C SER A 438 -17.11 30.61 11.24
N ALA A 439 -18.27 29.95 11.28
CA ALA A 439 -19.34 30.24 12.23
C ALA A 439 -19.04 29.66 13.62
N SER A 440 -19.42 30.39 14.66
CA SER A 440 -19.35 29.93 16.05
C SER A 440 -20.56 29.08 16.47
N TYR A 441 -21.64 29.11 15.69
CA TYR A 441 -22.88 28.36 15.97
C TYR A 441 -23.53 27.86 14.68
N LEU A 442 -23.99 26.61 14.72
CA LEU A 442 -24.74 25.97 13.65
C LEU A 442 -26.19 25.77 14.09
N ARG A 443 -27.12 26.25 13.27
CA ARG A 443 -28.55 26.09 13.57
C ARG A 443 -28.91 24.60 13.64
N ASN A 444 -29.66 24.20 14.66
CA ASN A 444 -30.09 22.81 14.95
C ASN A 444 -28.99 21.84 15.39
N ILE A 445 -27.74 22.29 15.51
CA ILE A 445 -26.60 21.46 15.95
C ILE A 445 -26.03 21.99 17.26
N GLY A 446 -25.64 23.26 17.29
CA GLY A 446 -25.05 23.89 18.47
C GLY A 446 -23.76 24.67 18.17
N THR A 447 -23.02 24.96 19.24
CA THR A 447 -21.76 25.71 19.18
C THR A 447 -20.67 24.92 18.48
N VAL A 448 -19.96 25.54 17.56
CA VAL A 448 -18.76 24.97 16.93
C VAL A 448 -17.57 25.18 17.85
N TYR A 449 -16.74 24.15 18.04
CA TYR A 449 -15.54 24.29 18.85
C TYR A 449 -14.55 25.23 18.18
N GLN A 450 -14.16 26.28 18.90
CA GLN A 450 -13.14 27.24 18.49
C GLN A 450 -12.13 27.45 19.61
N SER A 451 -10.92 27.85 19.24
CA SER A 451 -9.91 28.24 20.23
C SER A 451 -10.32 29.57 20.85
N VAL A 452 -10.50 29.58 22.17
CA VAL A 452 -10.92 30.75 22.95
C VAL A 452 -9.97 30.97 24.12
N ASN A 453 -9.98 32.17 24.69
CA ASN A 453 -9.27 32.44 25.93
C ASN A 453 -10.22 32.22 27.11
N LEU A 454 -9.86 31.30 28.00
CA LEU A 454 -10.53 31.08 29.28
C LEU A 454 -9.84 31.90 30.38
N ASP A 455 -10.61 32.34 31.36
CA ASP A 455 -10.11 33.03 32.54
C ASP A 455 -10.90 32.65 33.80
N ARG A 456 -10.80 33.44 34.88
CA ARG A 456 -11.43 33.08 36.16
C ARG A 456 -12.94 33.12 36.11
N ASP A 457 -13.51 33.95 35.23
CA ASP A 457 -14.94 34.19 35.11
C ASP A 457 -15.54 33.30 34.02
N ASP A 458 -14.77 32.98 32.98
CA ASP A 458 -15.13 32.03 31.93
C ASP A 458 -14.15 30.84 31.89
N ARG A 459 -14.50 29.77 32.60
CA ARG A 459 -13.63 28.60 32.82
C ARG A 459 -13.91 27.43 31.88
N ARG A 460 -14.83 27.55 30.93
CA ARG A 460 -15.33 26.39 30.17
C ARG A 460 -15.64 26.75 28.72
N ALA A 461 -15.02 26.04 27.79
CA ALA A 461 -15.38 26.05 26.39
C ALA A 461 -16.03 24.71 26.01
N VAL A 462 -17.19 24.76 25.33
CA VAL A 462 -17.88 23.57 24.81
C VAL A 462 -18.28 23.84 23.37
N GLY A 463 -18.00 22.88 22.48
CA GLY A 463 -18.46 22.93 21.10
C GLY A 463 -18.15 21.66 20.33
N TYR A 464 -18.70 21.55 19.13
CA TYR A 464 -18.46 20.42 18.24
C TYR A 464 -17.19 20.64 17.40
N LEU A 465 -16.27 19.68 17.45
CA LEU A 465 -15.32 19.44 16.36
C LEU A 465 -16.08 18.75 15.22
N ILE A 466 -15.91 19.22 13.99
CA ILE A 466 -16.65 18.72 12.83
C ILE A 466 -15.65 18.11 11.88
N PHE A 467 -15.87 16.86 11.50
CA PHE A 467 -15.05 16.11 10.55
C PHE A 467 -15.88 15.72 9.34
N GLU A 468 -15.26 15.71 8.16
CA GLU A 468 -15.83 15.10 6.97
C GLU A 468 -15.30 13.68 6.84
N VAL A 469 -16.18 12.70 6.98
CA VAL A 469 -15.84 11.27 6.95
C VAL A 469 -16.67 10.56 5.87
N PRO A 470 -16.25 9.37 5.38
CA PRO A 470 -17.07 8.57 4.47
C PRO A 470 -18.42 8.20 5.09
N GLU A 471 -19.46 7.97 4.26
CA GLU A 471 -20.76 7.48 4.76
C GLU A 471 -20.66 6.12 5.47
N SER A 472 -19.62 5.33 5.18
CA SER A 472 -19.34 4.04 5.81
C SER A 472 -18.57 4.14 7.14
N PHE A 473 -18.28 5.35 7.64
CA PHE A 473 -17.47 5.55 8.84
C PHE A 473 -18.10 4.91 10.09
N ASP A 474 -17.34 4.02 10.74
CA ASP A 474 -17.72 3.33 11.96
C ASP A 474 -16.97 3.90 13.20
N PRO A 475 -17.67 4.48 14.20
CA PRO A 475 -17.06 5.00 15.41
C PRO A 475 -16.39 3.91 16.27
N ALA A 476 -16.79 2.64 16.13
CA ALA A 476 -16.23 1.53 16.89
C ALA A 476 -14.74 1.32 16.64
N ASN A 477 -14.28 1.70 15.45
CA ASN A 477 -12.87 1.58 15.06
C ASN A 477 -12.15 2.94 15.06
N ALA A 478 -12.78 3.97 15.62
CA ALA A 478 -12.30 5.34 15.55
C ALA A 478 -11.69 5.81 16.88
N HIS A 479 -10.63 6.62 16.77
CA HIS A 479 -9.95 7.23 17.89
C HIS A 479 -9.78 8.74 17.67
N LEU A 480 -9.97 9.55 18.71
CA LEU A 480 -9.57 10.95 18.68
C LEU A 480 -8.17 11.09 19.26
N LYS A 481 -7.21 11.55 18.49
CA LYS A 481 -5.87 11.92 18.96
C LYS A 481 -5.78 13.43 19.12
N ALA A 482 -5.24 13.88 20.23
CA ALA A 482 -4.86 15.28 20.39
C ALA A 482 -3.35 15.43 20.54
N ASN A 483 -2.80 16.57 20.11
CA ASN A 483 -1.40 16.92 20.30
C ASN A 483 -1.32 18.24 21.08
N PHE A 484 -0.93 18.16 22.35
CA PHE A 484 -0.74 19.31 23.23
C PHE A 484 0.73 19.66 23.42
N GLY A 485 1.60 19.21 22.52
CA GLY A 485 3.05 19.42 22.56
C GLY A 485 3.69 18.75 23.78
N ALA A 486 4.45 19.51 24.56
CA ALA A 486 5.11 18.98 25.76
C ALA A 486 4.13 18.48 26.84
N ALA A 487 2.85 18.82 26.74
CA ALA A 487 1.80 18.33 27.64
C ALA A 487 1.28 16.92 27.28
N GLY A 488 1.80 16.33 26.20
CA GLY A 488 1.48 14.97 25.76
C GLY A 488 0.47 14.93 24.60
N SER A 489 0.23 13.71 24.14
CA SER A 489 -0.64 13.40 23.00
C SER A 489 -1.68 12.34 23.38
N PRO A 490 -2.72 12.70 24.15
CA PRO A 490 -3.73 11.75 24.58
C PRO A 490 -4.55 11.24 23.38
N VAL A 491 -5.02 10.01 23.51
CA VAL A 491 -5.93 9.36 22.57
C VAL A 491 -7.20 8.98 23.31
N TRP A 492 -8.35 9.13 22.65
CA TRP A 492 -9.64 8.66 23.14
C TRP A 492 -10.25 7.65 22.19
N GLU A 493 -10.81 6.58 22.72
CA GLU A 493 -11.77 5.74 22.01
C GLU A 493 -13.07 6.52 21.79
N ILE A 494 -13.69 6.31 20.63
CA ILE A 494 -14.94 7.00 20.28
C ILE A 494 -16.18 6.15 20.63
N SER A 495 -16.05 4.83 20.77
CA SER A 495 -17.14 3.91 21.14
C SER A 495 -17.12 3.47 22.60
#